data_AF-A0A849AHH3-F1
#
_entry.id   AF-A0A849AHH3-F1
#
_cell.length_a   1.000
_cell.length_b   1.000
_cell.length_c   1.000
_cell.angle_alpha   90.00
_cell.angle_beta   90.00
_cell.angle_gamma   90.00
#
_symmetry.space_group_name_H-M   'P 1'
#
loop_
_entity.id
_entity.type
_entity.pdbx_description
1 polymer ?
#
loop_
_entity_poly.entity_id
_entity_poly.type
_entity_poly.pdbx_seq_one_letter_code
_entity_poly.pdbx_strand_id
1 'polypeptide(L)'
;MTSSHVQQPAADEHDSAYDGLLGNDAHWAFGTGFEDPLAGVDTTIPDGIDAAELASYCVMLGDDALVYAQRLSEWTSRAPDLEEDIAIANIALDLVGQARLLLTRAAAADPGIVPSLPEGSPVPAEDALAYFRDAGDFRNVRLAELPNGDFAELVVRLLVLSSWRLAIFQRLVAHPDPVIAAIAAKGVKELSYHRDFAGRWFVTLAQGTEESRRRLEAAMAGVWPLIGELKSPTAVESSVGADPAQITDELEDVLAQVLSVADVTPPDVRPIAVTRGGTGRDGMHTEALSRMLAEMQVVARAHPMGQW
;
A
#
# COMPACT_ATOMS: atom_id res chain seq x y z
N MET A 1 -21.20 42.28 -66.92
CA MET A 1 -20.85 40.85 -67.03
C MET A 1 -20.44 40.38 -65.64
N THR A 2 -21.37 39.62 -65.06
CA THR A 2 -21.34 38.77 -63.85
C THR A 2 -19.99 38.54 -63.17
N SER A 3 -19.88 39.02 -61.93
CA SER A 3 -18.94 38.52 -60.92
C SER A 3 -19.42 37.15 -60.42
N SER A 4 -18.59 36.13 -60.61
CA SER A 4 -18.81 34.78 -60.08
C SER A 4 -18.20 34.71 -58.68
N HIS A 5 -19.05 34.60 -57.66
CA HIS A 5 -18.65 34.27 -56.30
C HIS A 5 -17.95 32.91 -56.28
N VAL A 6 -16.70 32.87 -55.84
CA VAL A 6 -16.07 31.62 -55.39
C VAL A 6 -16.61 31.36 -53.99
N GLN A 7 -17.49 30.38 -53.89
CA GLN A 7 -18.06 29.89 -52.65
C GLN A 7 -16.95 29.14 -51.90
N GLN A 8 -16.50 29.67 -50.76
CA GLN A 8 -15.67 28.91 -49.82
C GLN A 8 -16.48 27.69 -49.37
N PRO A 9 -15.91 26.47 -49.37
CA PRO A 9 -16.60 25.33 -48.78
C PRO A 9 -16.80 25.62 -47.29
N ALA A 10 -18.01 25.38 -46.80
CA ALA A 10 -18.32 25.41 -45.38
C ALA A 10 -17.30 24.54 -44.65
N ALA A 11 -16.73 25.05 -43.56
CA ALA A 11 -15.95 24.24 -42.65
C ALA A 11 -16.88 23.11 -42.16
N ASP A 12 -16.63 21.88 -42.60
CA ASP A 12 -17.24 20.71 -41.99
C ASP A 12 -16.86 20.74 -40.51
N GLU A 13 -17.85 20.92 -39.65
CA GLU A 13 -17.82 20.60 -38.23
C GLU A 13 -17.61 19.07 -38.11
N HIS A 14 -16.39 18.62 -38.35
CA HIS A 14 -15.94 17.34 -37.85
C HIS A 14 -15.54 17.56 -36.39
N ASP A 15 -16.47 17.21 -35.49
CA ASP A 15 -16.18 16.91 -34.08
C ASP A 15 -14.82 16.20 -34.02
N SER A 16 -13.88 16.85 -33.35
CA SER A 16 -12.57 16.24 -33.14
C SER A 16 -12.79 14.98 -32.33
N ALA A 17 -12.16 13.86 -32.69
CA ALA A 17 -12.17 12.64 -31.87
C ALA A 17 -11.62 12.88 -30.44
N TYR A 18 -11.06 14.06 -30.18
CA TYR A 18 -10.52 14.51 -28.91
C TYR A 18 -11.47 15.44 -28.14
N ASP A 19 -12.62 15.85 -28.67
CA ASP A 19 -13.55 16.74 -27.94
C ASP A 19 -14.17 16.05 -26.71
N GLY A 20 -14.22 14.72 -26.69
CA GLY A 20 -14.61 13.93 -25.51
C GLY A 20 -13.51 13.78 -24.44
N LEU A 21 -12.28 14.23 -24.69
CA LEU A 21 -11.18 14.23 -23.70
C LEU A 21 -11.11 15.52 -22.89
N LEU A 22 -11.79 16.59 -23.35
CA LEU A 22 -11.78 17.90 -22.69
C LEU A 22 -13.03 18.13 -21.81
N GLY A 23 -13.90 17.12 -21.69
CA GLY A 23 -15.16 17.18 -20.96
C GLY A 23 -15.27 16.10 -19.90
N ASN A 24 -15.12 16.50 -18.63
CA ASN A 24 -15.42 15.74 -17.42
C ASN A 24 -14.47 14.56 -17.12
N ASP A 25 -13.43 14.84 -16.32
CA ASP A 25 -12.39 13.91 -15.82
C ASP A 25 -12.91 12.74 -14.93
N ALA A 26 -14.22 12.53 -14.88
CA ALA A 26 -14.87 11.58 -13.98
C ALA A 26 -15.06 10.17 -14.58
N HIS A 27 -14.66 9.91 -15.83
CA HIS A 27 -15.06 8.68 -16.53
C HIS A 27 -13.98 7.59 -16.67
N TRP A 28 -12.72 7.86 -16.29
CA TRP A 28 -11.62 6.90 -16.46
C TRP A 28 -11.07 6.30 -15.15
N ALA A 29 -11.56 6.73 -13.99
CA ALA A 29 -11.17 6.14 -12.72
C ALA A 29 -12.11 4.99 -12.35
N PHE A 30 -11.70 3.76 -12.63
CA PHE A 30 -12.32 2.59 -12.01
C PHE A 30 -11.96 2.57 -10.52
N GLY A 31 -12.79 3.23 -9.71
CA GLY A 31 -12.69 3.28 -8.26
C GLY A 31 -14.01 3.81 -7.70
N THR A 32 -14.55 3.18 -6.66
CA THR A 32 -15.84 3.56 -6.07
C THR A 32 -15.78 4.98 -5.52
N GLY A 33 -16.45 5.93 -6.19
CA GLY A 33 -16.87 7.24 -5.65
C GLY A 33 -15.74 8.19 -5.19
N PHE A 34 -15.64 9.35 -5.85
CA PHE A 34 -14.78 10.49 -5.46
C PHE A 34 -15.26 11.22 -4.18
N GLU A 35 -15.86 10.52 -3.22
CA GLU A 35 -16.05 11.11 -1.90
C GLU A 35 -14.70 11.07 -1.18
N ASP A 36 -14.17 12.25 -0.85
CA ASP A 36 -13.04 12.37 0.06
C ASP A 36 -13.45 11.70 1.39
N PRO A 37 -12.85 10.57 1.77
CA PRO A 37 -13.26 9.82 2.95
C PRO A 37 -13.04 10.60 4.25
N LEU A 38 -12.30 11.71 4.19
CA LEU A 38 -12.05 12.60 5.32
C LEU A 38 -12.90 13.88 5.28
N ALA A 39 -13.74 14.08 4.25
CA ALA A 39 -14.60 15.24 4.16
C ALA A 39 -15.56 15.32 5.36
N GLY A 40 -15.41 16.37 6.16
CA GLY A 40 -16.23 16.60 7.36
C GLY A 40 -15.82 15.77 8.59
N VAL A 41 -14.73 15.01 8.52
CA VAL A 41 -14.16 14.33 9.68
C VAL A 41 -13.43 15.35 10.56
N ASP A 42 -13.66 15.30 11.86
CA ASP A 42 -12.93 16.12 12.83
C ASP A 42 -11.47 15.68 12.87
N THR A 43 -10.54 16.59 12.56
CA THR A 43 -9.10 16.30 12.52
C THR A 43 -8.40 16.64 13.84
N THR A 44 -9.13 17.12 14.85
CA THR A 44 -8.55 17.34 16.19
C THR A 44 -8.07 16.02 16.78
N ILE A 45 -6.93 16.06 17.47
CA ILE A 45 -6.39 14.88 18.14
C ILE A 45 -7.24 14.65 19.39
N PRO A 46 -7.84 13.46 19.59
CA PRO A 46 -8.66 13.18 20.76
C PRO A 46 -7.90 13.31 22.08
N ASP A 47 -8.62 13.72 23.13
CA ASP A 47 -8.07 13.78 24.49
C ASP A 47 -7.52 12.42 24.94
N GLY A 48 -6.30 12.42 25.49
CA GLY A 48 -5.65 11.21 26.01
C GLY A 48 -4.83 10.42 24.99
N ILE A 49 -4.80 10.85 23.72
CA ILE A 49 -3.90 10.30 22.70
C ILE A 49 -2.67 11.21 22.60
N ASP A 50 -1.47 10.63 22.70
CA ASP A 50 -0.23 11.36 22.45
C ASP A 50 -0.06 11.59 20.94
N ALA A 51 0.17 12.86 20.56
CA ALA A 51 0.25 13.28 19.17
C ALA A 51 1.44 12.66 18.42
N ALA A 52 2.58 12.49 19.09
CA ALA A 52 3.77 11.92 18.50
C ALA A 52 3.64 10.39 18.34
N GLU A 53 3.03 9.71 19.31
CA GLU A 53 2.69 8.28 19.18
C GLU A 53 1.68 8.06 18.04
N LEU A 54 0.64 8.89 17.95
CA LEU A 54 -0.34 8.83 16.85
C LEU A 54 0.35 9.03 15.48
N ALA A 55 1.20 10.04 15.36
CA ALA A 55 1.95 10.29 14.14
C ALA A 55 2.85 9.11 13.77
N SER A 56 3.58 8.55 14.75
CA SER A 56 4.44 7.38 14.55
C SER A 56 3.64 6.17 14.09
N TYR A 57 2.46 5.93 14.68
CA TYR A 57 1.59 4.83 14.28
C TYR A 57 1.04 5.00 12.86
N CYS A 58 0.61 6.22 12.50
CA CYS A 58 0.20 6.54 11.14
C CYS A 58 1.33 6.34 10.12
N VAL A 59 2.58 6.70 10.45
CA VAL A 59 3.76 6.42 9.61
C VAL A 59 3.98 4.92 9.45
N MET A 60 3.89 4.13 10.53
CA MET A 60 4.04 2.67 10.45
C MET A 60 3.06 2.04 9.45
N LEU A 61 1.77 2.38 9.55
CA LEU A 61 0.74 1.87 8.66
C LEU A 61 0.87 2.42 7.23
N GLY A 62 1.25 3.69 7.10
CA GLY A 62 1.44 4.38 5.82
C GLY A 62 2.61 3.81 5.05
N ASP A 63 3.72 3.52 5.73
CA ASP A 63 4.93 2.93 5.14
C ASP A 63 4.68 1.50 4.68
N ASP A 64 3.95 0.69 5.46
CA ASP A 64 3.54 -0.65 5.03
C ASP A 64 2.80 -0.61 3.69
N ALA A 65 1.88 0.35 3.55
CA ALA A 65 1.07 0.53 2.35
C ALA A 65 1.91 1.09 1.19
N LEU A 66 2.69 2.15 1.41
CA LEU A 66 3.49 2.82 0.39
C LEU A 66 4.55 1.90 -0.21
N VAL A 67 5.31 1.21 0.65
CA VAL A 67 6.39 0.33 0.22
C VAL A 67 5.82 -0.86 -0.55
N TYR A 68 4.73 -1.45 -0.07
CA TYR A 68 4.15 -2.58 -0.78
C TYR A 68 3.43 -2.16 -2.07
N ALA A 69 2.81 -0.99 -2.12
CA ALA A 69 2.28 -0.42 -3.34
C ALA A 69 3.36 -0.28 -4.42
N GLN A 70 4.53 0.26 -4.06
CA GLN A 70 5.66 0.38 -4.98
C GLN A 70 6.08 -0.99 -5.53
N ARG A 71 6.16 -2.02 -4.67
CA ARG A 71 6.44 -3.39 -5.11
C ARG A 71 5.37 -3.93 -6.05
N LEU A 72 4.09 -3.67 -5.81
CA LEU A 72 3.04 -4.11 -6.72
C LEU A 72 3.08 -3.34 -8.05
N SER A 73 3.42 -2.05 -8.06
CA SER A 73 3.55 -1.27 -9.29
C SER A 73 4.65 -1.79 -10.23
N GLU A 74 5.72 -2.40 -9.70
CA GLU A 74 6.77 -3.05 -10.50
C GLU A 74 6.25 -4.24 -11.34
N TRP A 75 5.04 -4.76 -11.06
CA TRP A 75 4.38 -5.81 -11.84
C TRP A 75 3.64 -5.30 -13.07
N THR A 76 3.47 -3.99 -13.22
CA THR A 76 2.79 -3.41 -14.39
C THR A 76 3.47 -3.90 -15.66
N SER A 77 2.70 -4.48 -16.59
CA SER A 77 3.15 -5.14 -17.82
C SER A 77 3.98 -6.42 -17.65
N ARG A 78 4.01 -6.99 -16.44
CA ARG A 78 4.78 -8.20 -16.08
C ARG A 78 3.93 -9.29 -15.44
N ALA A 79 2.63 -9.06 -15.24
CA ALA A 79 1.73 -10.09 -14.72
C ALA A 79 1.54 -11.25 -15.72
N PRO A 80 1.08 -12.43 -15.26
CA PRO A 80 0.89 -13.60 -16.14
C PRO A 80 -0.11 -13.38 -17.29
N ASP A 81 -1.10 -12.53 -17.07
CA ASP A 81 -2.09 -12.10 -18.05
C ASP A 81 -2.57 -10.66 -17.77
N LEU A 82 -3.43 -10.12 -18.64
CA LEU A 82 -3.89 -8.73 -18.55
C LEU A 82 -4.84 -8.51 -17.36
N GLU A 83 -5.70 -9.48 -17.09
CA GLU A 83 -6.65 -9.44 -16.01
C GLU A 83 -5.95 -9.33 -14.66
N GLU A 84 -4.89 -10.11 -14.46
CA GLU A 84 -4.08 -10.06 -13.25
C GLU A 84 -3.21 -8.80 -13.19
N ASP A 85 -2.74 -8.26 -14.32
CA ASP A 85 -2.05 -6.97 -14.37
C ASP A 85 -2.95 -5.84 -13.84
N ILE A 86 -4.19 -5.78 -14.32
CA ILE A 86 -5.20 -4.80 -13.89
C ILE A 86 -5.54 -4.99 -12.40
N ALA A 87 -5.71 -6.25 -11.96
CA ALA A 87 -6.03 -6.52 -10.56
C ALA A 87 -4.89 -6.06 -9.63
N ILE A 88 -3.63 -6.38 -9.97
CA ILE A 88 -2.46 -5.96 -9.18
C ILE A 88 -2.32 -4.43 -9.18
N ALA A 89 -2.55 -3.78 -10.32
CA ALA A 89 -2.51 -2.32 -10.41
C ALA A 89 -3.60 -1.66 -9.54
N ASN A 90 -4.81 -2.22 -9.49
CA ASN A 90 -5.88 -1.74 -8.61
C ASN A 90 -5.51 -1.91 -7.13
N ILE A 91 -4.94 -3.06 -6.76
CA ILE A 91 -4.44 -3.28 -5.38
C ILE A 91 -3.36 -2.26 -5.04
N ALA A 92 -2.41 -2.01 -5.95
CA ALA A 92 -1.38 -0.99 -5.74
C ALA A 92 -2.01 0.41 -5.54
N LEU A 93 -3.01 0.76 -6.34
CA LEU A 93 -3.71 2.05 -6.25
C LEU A 93 -4.44 2.22 -4.91
N ASP A 94 -5.14 1.20 -4.43
CA ASP A 94 -5.78 1.21 -3.10
C ASP A 94 -4.74 1.48 -2.01
N LEU A 95 -3.59 0.79 -2.08
CA LEU A 95 -2.50 0.94 -1.11
C LEU A 95 -1.85 2.33 -1.16
N VAL A 96 -1.65 2.93 -2.34
CA VAL A 96 -1.21 4.33 -2.44
C VAL A 96 -2.27 5.25 -1.81
N GLY A 97 -3.55 5.01 -2.05
CA GLY A 97 -4.65 5.76 -1.44
C GLY A 97 -4.61 5.72 0.09
N GLN A 98 -4.41 4.53 0.67
CA GLN A 98 -4.24 4.36 2.11
C GLN A 98 -2.99 5.09 2.62
N ALA A 99 -1.84 4.94 1.95
CA ALA A 99 -0.58 5.57 2.33
C ALA A 99 -0.72 7.09 2.40
N ARG A 100 -1.34 7.71 1.39
CA ARG A 100 -1.57 9.16 1.35
C ARG A 100 -2.36 9.63 2.57
N LEU A 101 -3.51 9.03 2.85
CA LEU A 101 -4.36 9.42 3.99
C LEU A 101 -3.63 9.26 5.33
N LEU A 102 -2.88 8.16 5.50
CA LEU A 102 -2.13 7.87 6.72
C LEU A 102 -0.95 8.83 6.91
N LEU A 103 -0.17 9.10 5.86
CA LEU A 103 0.96 10.04 5.94
C LEU A 103 0.50 11.49 6.12
N THR A 104 -0.62 11.89 5.50
CA THR A 104 -1.25 13.20 5.77
C THR A 104 -1.69 13.30 7.23
N ARG A 105 -2.32 12.25 7.80
CA ARG A 105 -2.70 12.24 9.22
C ARG A 105 -1.47 12.30 10.12
N ALA A 106 -0.40 11.59 9.78
CA ALA A 106 0.85 11.62 10.53
C ALA A 106 1.45 13.02 10.60
N ALA A 107 1.59 13.70 9.46
CA ALA A 107 2.10 15.06 9.39
C ALA A 107 1.22 16.07 10.13
N ALA A 108 -0.11 15.88 10.11
CA ALA A 108 -1.04 16.73 10.85
C ALA A 108 -0.96 16.50 12.37
N ALA A 109 -0.72 15.26 12.80
CA ALA A 109 -0.60 14.92 14.22
C ALA A 109 0.71 15.44 14.82
N ASP A 110 1.83 15.27 14.10
CA ASP A 110 3.14 15.82 14.48
C ASP A 110 3.85 16.42 13.28
N PRO A 111 3.79 17.76 13.09
CA PRO A 111 4.54 18.42 12.01
C PRO A 111 6.07 18.26 12.15
N GLY A 112 6.59 17.90 13.33
CA GLY A 112 8.01 17.73 13.59
C GLY A 112 8.65 16.51 12.94
N ILE A 113 7.85 15.51 12.54
CA ILE A 113 8.35 14.33 11.80
C ILE A 113 8.50 14.57 10.30
N VAL A 114 7.98 15.68 9.79
CA VAL A 114 8.05 16.02 8.36
C VAL A 114 9.48 16.45 8.02
N PRO A 115 10.14 15.83 7.01
CA PRO A 115 11.49 16.21 6.61
C PRO A 115 11.59 17.70 6.26
N SER A 116 12.66 18.35 6.73
CA SER A 116 12.94 19.74 6.39
C SER A 116 13.34 19.86 4.92
N LEU A 117 12.59 20.67 4.17
CA LEU A 117 12.85 21.00 2.77
C LEU A 117 13.40 22.43 2.65
N PRO A 118 13.94 22.81 1.47
CA PRO A 118 14.36 24.20 1.23
C PRO A 118 13.23 25.19 1.55
N GLU A 119 13.59 26.35 2.08
CA GLU A 119 12.62 27.40 2.44
C GLU A 119 11.73 27.75 1.26
N GLY A 120 10.40 27.73 1.49
CA GLY A 120 9.40 27.99 0.45
C GLY A 120 9.13 26.82 -0.50
N SER A 121 9.62 25.61 -0.22
CA SER A 121 9.25 24.41 -0.98
C SER A 121 7.72 24.21 -0.98
N PRO A 122 7.10 23.99 -2.15
CA PRO A 122 5.66 23.77 -2.25
C PRO A 122 5.23 22.31 -1.99
N VAL A 123 6.18 21.42 -1.67
CA VAL A 123 5.92 19.98 -1.51
C VAL A 123 4.99 19.74 -0.31
N PRO A 124 3.86 19.03 -0.52
CA PRO A 124 2.96 18.63 0.56
C PRO A 124 3.66 17.79 1.64
N ALA A 125 3.14 17.81 2.86
CA ALA A 125 3.79 17.13 3.98
C ALA A 125 3.79 15.59 3.83
N GLU A 126 2.74 15.00 3.25
CA GLU A 126 2.69 13.58 2.94
C GLU A 126 3.74 13.17 1.89
N ASP A 127 3.97 14.03 0.89
CA ASP A 127 5.00 13.83 -0.14
C ASP A 127 6.40 13.99 0.46
N ALA A 128 6.59 14.96 1.37
CA ALA A 128 7.82 15.10 2.13
C ALA A 128 8.14 13.81 2.92
N LEU A 129 7.15 13.25 3.61
CA LEU A 129 7.28 11.97 4.31
C LEU A 129 7.57 10.80 3.35
N ALA A 130 6.95 10.74 2.17
CA ALA A 130 7.17 9.64 1.22
C ALA A 130 8.55 9.73 0.54
N TYR A 131 8.96 10.92 0.11
CA TYR A 131 10.06 11.08 -0.84
C TYR A 131 11.38 11.60 -0.25
N PHE A 132 11.36 12.19 0.95
CA PHE A 132 12.52 12.86 1.53
C PHE A 132 13.02 12.23 2.85
N ARG A 133 12.46 11.09 3.24
CA ARG A 133 13.01 10.22 4.29
C ARG A 133 14.03 9.24 3.73
N ASP A 134 15.09 8.97 4.49
CA ASP A 134 16.03 7.90 4.17
C ASP A 134 15.53 6.55 4.71
N ALA A 135 16.13 5.44 4.27
CA ALA A 135 15.66 4.09 4.64
C ALA A 135 15.57 3.88 6.17
N GLY A 136 16.49 4.48 6.95
CA GLY A 136 16.48 4.39 8.41
C GLY A 136 15.29 5.10 9.09
N ASP A 137 14.58 5.96 8.36
CA ASP A 137 13.41 6.71 8.85
C ASP A 137 12.08 6.05 8.42
N PHE A 138 12.13 5.03 7.57
CA PHE A 138 10.96 4.21 7.23
C PHE A 138 10.65 3.22 8.34
N ARG A 139 9.36 2.89 8.49
CA ARG A 139 8.83 2.04 9.56
C ARG A 139 7.98 0.89 9.02
N ASN A 140 8.08 0.57 7.73
CA ASN A 140 7.39 -0.59 7.15
C ASN A 140 7.90 -1.91 7.75
N VAL A 141 7.08 -2.94 7.76
CA VAL A 141 7.53 -4.31 8.04
C VAL A 141 8.44 -4.82 6.93
N ARG A 142 9.45 -5.62 7.26
CA ARG A 142 10.41 -6.15 6.27
C ARG A 142 9.77 -7.08 5.23
N LEU A 143 8.57 -7.60 5.51
CA LEU A 143 7.82 -8.37 4.53
C LEU A 143 7.37 -7.52 3.33
N ALA A 144 7.01 -6.25 3.55
CA ALA A 144 6.51 -5.34 2.51
C ALA A 144 7.58 -4.99 1.47
N GLU A 145 8.83 -4.88 1.89
CA GLU A 145 9.93 -4.38 1.06
C GLU A 145 10.64 -5.43 0.21
N LEU A 146 10.33 -6.73 0.39
CA LEU A 146 11.03 -7.78 -0.35
C LEU A 146 11.04 -7.49 -1.86
N PRO A 147 12.12 -7.79 -2.59
CA PRO A 147 12.10 -7.72 -4.05
C PRO A 147 10.99 -8.61 -4.60
N ASN A 148 10.41 -8.22 -5.74
CA ASN A 148 9.53 -9.14 -6.45
C ASN A 148 10.33 -10.33 -6.98
N GLY A 149 9.80 -11.53 -6.75
CA GLY A 149 10.23 -12.76 -7.40
C GLY A 149 9.23 -13.17 -8.47
N ASP A 150 8.82 -14.43 -8.47
CA ASP A 150 7.76 -14.89 -9.38
C ASP A 150 6.34 -14.61 -8.87
N PHE A 151 5.33 -15.00 -9.65
CA PHE A 151 3.93 -14.72 -9.32
C PHE A 151 3.48 -15.44 -8.04
N ALA A 152 4.04 -16.61 -7.73
CA ALA A 152 3.72 -17.30 -6.48
C ALA A 152 4.24 -16.53 -5.26
N GLU A 153 5.42 -15.90 -5.37
CA GLU A 153 5.95 -15.00 -4.34
C GLU A 153 5.08 -13.77 -4.11
N LEU A 154 4.53 -13.18 -5.19
CA LEU A 154 3.53 -12.11 -5.07
C LEU A 154 2.32 -12.60 -4.29
N VAL A 155 1.75 -13.75 -4.68
CA VAL A 155 0.50 -14.29 -4.10
C VAL A 155 0.66 -14.60 -2.62
N VAL A 156 1.73 -15.29 -2.23
CA VAL A 156 1.97 -15.65 -0.82
C VAL A 156 2.18 -14.38 0.03
N ARG A 157 2.98 -13.44 -0.45
CA ARG A 157 3.24 -12.20 0.27
C ARG A 157 1.98 -11.33 0.39
N LEU A 158 1.20 -11.22 -0.69
CA LEU A 158 -0.06 -10.48 -0.70
C LEU A 158 -1.05 -11.09 0.28
N LEU A 159 -1.18 -12.42 0.30
CA LEU A 159 -2.06 -13.12 1.23
C LEU A 159 -1.71 -12.80 2.68
N VAL A 160 -0.43 -12.90 3.06
CA VAL A 160 0.02 -12.64 4.43
C VAL A 160 -0.21 -11.16 4.80
N LEU A 161 0.25 -10.23 3.97
CA LEU A 161 0.14 -8.78 4.25
C LEU A 161 -1.32 -8.32 4.30
N SER A 162 -2.15 -8.72 3.34
CA SER A 162 -3.56 -8.34 3.32
C SER A 162 -4.34 -8.93 4.48
N SER A 163 -4.10 -10.19 4.87
CA SER A 163 -4.76 -10.82 6.02
C SER A 163 -4.39 -10.13 7.33
N TRP A 164 -3.10 -9.86 7.53
CA TRP A 164 -2.60 -9.19 8.73
C TRP A 164 -3.11 -7.74 8.83
N ARG A 165 -2.99 -6.96 7.75
CA ARG A 165 -3.47 -5.57 7.72
C ARG A 165 -5.00 -5.51 7.85
N LEU A 166 -5.73 -6.46 7.29
CA LEU A 166 -7.18 -6.53 7.45
C LEU A 166 -7.56 -6.71 8.94
N ALA A 167 -6.88 -7.60 9.65
CA ALA A 167 -7.12 -7.81 11.09
C ALA A 167 -6.80 -6.56 11.94
N ILE A 168 -5.78 -5.79 11.56
CA ILE A 168 -5.49 -4.47 12.14
C ILE A 168 -6.65 -3.52 11.86
N PHE A 169 -6.99 -3.33 10.58
CA PHE A 169 -7.95 -2.33 10.14
C PHE A 169 -9.35 -2.59 10.71
N GLN A 170 -9.75 -3.86 10.86
CA GLN A 170 -11.01 -4.22 11.52
C GLN A 170 -11.11 -3.72 12.96
N ARG A 171 -9.99 -3.71 13.71
CA ARG A 171 -9.94 -3.14 15.06
C ARG A 171 -9.94 -1.61 15.02
N LEU A 172 -9.21 -1.04 14.06
CA LEU A 172 -9.11 0.41 13.90
C LEU A 172 -10.41 1.09 13.49
N VAL A 173 -11.42 0.37 12.98
CA VAL A 173 -12.76 0.94 12.72
C VAL A 173 -13.36 1.57 13.98
N ALA A 174 -13.04 1.06 15.17
CA ALA A 174 -13.51 1.58 16.46
C ALA A 174 -12.47 2.47 17.16
N HIS A 175 -11.44 2.93 16.45
CA HIS A 175 -10.38 3.74 17.02
C HIS A 175 -10.90 5.11 17.50
N PRO A 176 -10.42 5.63 18.65
CA PRO A 176 -10.89 6.92 19.19
C PRO A 176 -10.56 8.14 18.30
N ASP A 177 -9.47 8.06 17.52
CA ASP A 177 -9.18 9.03 16.46
C ASP A 177 -10.13 8.80 15.25
N PRO A 178 -11.00 9.77 14.93
CA PRO A 178 -12.02 9.60 13.90
C PRO A 178 -11.43 9.55 12.48
N VAL A 179 -10.24 10.12 12.25
CA VAL A 179 -9.55 10.03 10.96
C VAL A 179 -9.04 8.61 10.74
N ILE A 180 -8.37 8.01 11.73
CA ILE A 180 -7.96 6.59 11.68
C ILE A 180 -9.17 5.69 11.49
N ALA A 181 -10.25 5.91 12.25
CA ALA A 181 -11.47 5.11 12.12
C ALA A 181 -12.08 5.17 10.73
N ALA A 182 -12.12 6.36 10.11
CA ALA A 182 -12.61 6.55 8.74
C ALA A 182 -11.70 5.86 7.70
N ILE A 183 -10.38 6.03 7.81
CA ILE A 183 -9.39 5.36 6.94
C ILE A 183 -9.56 3.83 7.05
N ALA A 184 -9.69 3.32 8.28
CA ALA A 184 -9.86 1.91 8.54
C ALA A 184 -11.16 1.36 7.95
N ALA A 185 -12.28 2.07 8.12
CA ALA A 185 -13.58 1.66 7.58
C ALA A 185 -13.58 1.53 6.05
N LYS A 186 -12.86 2.41 5.36
CA LYS A 186 -12.60 2.29 3.91
C LYS A 186 -11.67 1.11 3.62
N GLY A 187 -10.51 1.08 4.27
CA GLY A 187 -9.45 0.10 4.00
C GLY A 187 -9.86 -1.35 4.28
N VAL A 188 -10.81 -1.61 5.19
CA VAL A 188 -11.36 -2.96 5.42
C VAL A 188 -11.93 -3.56 4.13
N LYS A 189 -12.63 -2.76 3.30
CA LYS A 189 -13.22 -3.26 2.04
C LYS A 189 -12.14 -3.61 1.02
N GLU A 190 -11.16 -2.72 0.87
CA GLU A 190 -10.01 -2.89 -0.03
C GLU A 190 -9.18 -4.11 0.38
N LEU A 191 -8.77 -4.20 1.65
CA LEU A 191 -7.95 -5.31 2.17
C LEU A 191 -8.69 -6.65 2.14
N SER A 192 -10.01 -6.66 2.29
CA SER A 192 -10.81 -7.88 2.09
C SER A 192 -10.72 -8.36 0.65
N TYR A 193 -10.85 -7.46 -0.33
CA TYR A 193 -10.66 -7.79 -1.75
C TYR A 193 -9.24 -8.29 -2.03
N HIS A 194 -8.20 -7.65 -1.47
CA HIS A 194 -6.80 -8.05 -1.64
C HIS A 194 -6.54 -9.47 -1.11
N ARG A 195 -7.09 -9.79 0.08
CA ARG A 195 -6.98 -11.11 0.68
C ARG A 195 -7.72 -12.16 -0.14
N ASP A 196 -8.93 -11.88 -0.58
CA ASP A 196 -9.74 -12.83 -1.34
C ASP A 196 -9.11 -13.11 -2.72
N PHE A 197 -8.54 -12.07 -3.35
CA PHE A 197 -7.72 -12.21 -4.56
C PHE A 197 -6.54 -13.17 -4.35
N ALA A 198 -5.74 -12.93 -3.31
CA ALA A 198 -4.56 -13.73 -3.02
C ALA A 198 -4.92 -15.15 -2.60
N GLY A 199 -5.99 -15.33 -1.81
CA GLY A 199 -6.49 -16.64 -1.38
C GLY A 199 -6.96 -17.49 -2.55
N ARG A 200 -7.70 -16.91 -3.50
CA ARG A 200 -8.10 -17.59 -4.75
C ARG A 200 -6.88 -18.08 -5.51
N TRP A 201 -5.90 -17.20 -5.76
CA TRP A 201 -4.69 -17.56 -6.49
C TRP A 201 -3.81 -18.56 -5.75
N PHE A 202 -3.74 -18.48 -4.43
CA PHE A 202 -3.01 -19.45 -3.61
C PHE A 202 -3.54 -20.86 -3.84
N VAL A 203 -4.86 -21.05 -3.77
CA VAL A 203 -5.50 -22.34 -4.03
C VAL A 203 -5.32 -22.77 -5.49
N THR A 204 -5.46 -21.85 -6.45
CA THR A 204 -5.24 -22.14 -7.87
C THR A 204 -3.81 -22.62 -8.14
N LEU A 205 -2.80 -22.00 -7.53
CA LEU A 205 -1.40 -22.41 -7.70
C LEU A 205 -1.12 -23.74 -7.00
N ALA A 206 -1.65 -23.95 -5.80
CA ALA A 206 -1.47 -25.17 -5.02
C ALA A 206 -2.05 -26.41 -5.73
N GLN A 207 -3.24 -26.27 -6.31
CA GLN A 207 -4.01 -27.36 -6.90
C GLN A 207 -3.95 -27.40 -8.44
N GLY A 208 -3.13 -26.53 -9.05
CA GLY A 208 -2.95 -26.47 -10.50
C GLY A 208 -2.10 -27.61 -11.03
N THR A 209 -0.79 -27.37 -11.13
CA THR A 209 0.20 -28.32 -11.66
C THR A 209 1.28 -28.60 -10.61
N GLU A 210 2.08 -29.64 -10.84
CA GLU A 210 3.26 -29.92 -10.00
C GLU A 210 4.22 -28.72 -9.96
N GLU A 211 4.42 -28.04 -11.09
CA GLU A 211 5.29 -26.87 -11.17
C GLU A 211 4.72 -25.66 -10.42
N SER A 212 3.41 -25.38 -10.52
CA SER A 212 2.80 -24.27 -9.77
C SER A 212 2.81 -24.53 -8.27
N ARG A 213 2.57 -25.78 -7.84
CA ARG A 213 2.69 -26.17 -6.43
C ARG A 213 4.12 -26.00 -5.92
N ARG A 214 5.11 -26.49 -6.67
CA ARG A 214 6.53 -26.36 -6.34
C ARG A 214 6.95 -24.90 -6.17
N ARG A 215 6.49 -23.99 -7.05
CA ARG A 215 6.74 -22.55 -6.94
C ARG A 215 6.06 -21.94 -5.72
N LEU A 216 4.81 -22.32 -5.44
CA LEU A 216 4.09 -21.86 -4.26
C LEU A 216 4.79 -22.26 -2.96
N GLU A 217 5.19 -23.53 -2.83
CA GLU A 217 5.90 -24.01 -1.64
C GLU A 217 7.27 -23.32 -1.48
N ALA A 218 7.97 -23.04 -2.58
CA ALA A 218 9.21 -22.25 -2.55
C ALA A 218 8.97 -20.80 -2.11
N ALA A 219 7.92 -20.15 -2.63
CA ALA A 219 7.51 -18.82 -2.21
C ALA A 219 7.15 -18.76 -0.72
N MET A 220 6.43 -19.77 -0.23
CA MET A 220 6.12 -19.92 1.19
C MET A 220 7.39 -20.02 2.03
N ALA A 221 8.37 -20.83 1.62
CA ALA A 221 9.64 -20.96 2.34
C ALA A 221 10.42 -19.62 2.43
N GLY A 222 10.27 -18.74 1.44
CA GLY A 222 10.86 -17.40 1.45
C GLY A 222 10.12 -16.38 2.33
N VAL A 223 8.78 -16.46 2.38
CA VAL A 223 7.93 -15.51 3.11
C VAL A 223 7.77 -15.87 4.60
N TRP A 224 7.59 -17.16 4.92
CA TRP A 224 7.30 -17.62 6.28
C TRP A 224 8.26 -17.10 7.36
N PRO A 225 9.59 -17.03 7.12
CA PRO A 225 10.53 -16.56 8.12
C PRO A 225 10.28 -15.13 8.61
N LEU A 226 9.57 -14.31 7.84
CA LEU A 226 9.29 -12.89 8.16
C LEU A 226 7.97 -12.69 8.90
N ILE A 227 7.11 -13.71 8.97
CA ILE A 227 5.80 -13.63 9.64
C ILE A 227 5.95 -13.30 11.14
N GLY A 228 7.06 -13.71 11.77
CA GLY A 228 7.30 -13.44 13.19
C GLY A 228 7.36 -11.96 13.56
N GLU A 229 7.80 -11.09 12.64
CA GLU A 229 7.82 -9.64 12.85
C GLU A 229 6.40 -9.08 12.98
N LEU A 230 5.46 -9.59 12.20
CA LEU A 230 4.06 -9.14 12.19
C LEU A 230 3.32 -9.41 13.50
N LYS A 231 3.89 -10.27 14.36
CA LYS A 231 3.34 -10.71 15.66
C LYS A 231 4.00 -10.02 16.84
N SER A 232 5.03 -9.20 16.59
CA SER A 232 5.87 -8.59 17.62
C SER A 232 5.50 -7.12 17.77
N PRO A 233 4.65 -6.74 18.74
CA PRO A 233 4.16 -5.37 18.85
C PRO A 233 5.27 -4.42 19.32
N THR A 234 5.28 -3.21 18.76
CA THR A 234 6.01 -2.07 19.32
C THR A 234 5.24 -1.44 20.48
N ALA A 235 5.91 -0.59 21.27
CA ALA A 235 5.25 0.18 22.33
C ALA A 235 4.14 1.08 21.77
N VAL A 236 4.39 1.75 20.63
CA VAL A 236 3.44 2.63 19.94
C VAL A 236 2.21 1.84 19.45
N GLU A 237 2.41 0.69 18.79
CA GLU A 237 1.30 -0.17 18.35
C GLU A 237 0.44 -0.66 19.52
N SER A 238 1.05 -0.86 20.69
CA SER A 238 0.35 -1.30 21.91
C SER A 238 -0.38 -0.16 22.64
N SER A 239 0.11 1.08 22.54
CA SER A 239 -0.42 2.23 23.29
C SER A 239 -1.56 2.94 22.56
N VAL A 240 -1.37 3.23 21.28
CA VAL A 240 -2.30 4.02 20.46
C VAL A 240 -2.84 3.26 19.26
N GLY A 241 -2.35 2.05 18.98
CA GLY A 241 -2.73 1.27 17.81
C GLY A 241 -3.63 0.07 18.10
N ALA A 242 -3.79 -0.77 17.08
CA ALA A 242 -4.24 -2.14 17.26
C ALA A 242 -3.03 -3.03 17.52
N ASP A 243 -2.93 -3.57 18.74
CA ASP A 243 -1.82 -4.41 19.22
C ASP A 243 -1.64 -5.69 18.37
N PRO A 244 -0.53 -5.84 17.63
CA PRO A 244 -0.24 -7.05 16.85
C PRO A 244 -0.24 -8.38 17.63
N ALA A 245 0.01 -8.36 18.93
CA ALA A 245 -0.07 -9.59 19.74
C ALA A 245 -1.51 -10.09 19.86
N GLN A 246 -2.49 -9.18 19.82
CA GLN A 246 -3.92 -9.52 19.92
C GLN A 246 -4.52 -9.98 18.59
N ILE A 247 -3.80 -9.81 17.48
CA ILE A 247 -4.29 -10.12 16.12
C ILE A 247 -3.65 -11.39 15.53
N THR A 248 -2.68 -11.95 16.26
CA THR A 248 -1.85 -13.06 15.81
C THR A 248 -2.71 -14.29 15.52
N ASP A 249 -3.70 -14.58 16.37
CA ASP A 249 -4.59 -15.72 16.22
C ASP A 249 -5.42 -15.61 14.94
N GLU A 250 -5.96 -14.43 14.60
CA GLU A 250 -6.75 -14.28 13.36
C GLU A 250 -5.90 -14.42 12.10
N LEU A 251 -4.65 -13.95 12.11
CA LEU A 251 -3.73 -14.19 11.00
C LEU A 251 -3.44 -15.69 10.85
N GLU A 252 -3.14 -16.37 11.95
CA GLU A 252 -2.87 -17.81 11.95
C GLU A 252 -4.09 -18.62 11.49
N ASP A 253 -5.29 -18.26 11.93
CA ASP A 253 -6.54 -18.91 11.52
C ASP A 253 -6.79 -18.76 10.02
N VAL A 254 -6.60 -17.56 9.45
CA VAL A 254 -6.76 -17.34 8.00
C VAL A 254 -5.73 -18.16 7.22
N LEU A 255 -4.46 -18.15 7.65
CA LEU A 255 -3.42 -18.93 6.98
C LEU A 255 -3.71 -20.43 7.10
N ALA A 256 -4.10 -20.92 8.27
CA ALA A 256 -4.48 -22.32 8.49
C ALA A 256 -5.66 -22.73 7.60
N GLN A 257 -6.68 -21.87 7.46
CA GLN A 257 -7.81 -22.12 6.58
C GLN A 257 -7.37 -22.24 5.12
N VAL A 258 -6.57 -21.30 4.62
CA VAL A 258 -6.10 -21.32 3.22
C VAL A 258 -5.22 -22.55 2.96
N LEU A 259 -4.30 -22.87 3.88
CA LEU A 259 -3.46 -24.06 3.81
C LEU A 259 -4.28 -25.35 3.78
N SER A 260 -5.29 -25.45 4.65
CA SER A 260 -6.18 -26.60 4.69
C SER A 260 -6.99 -26.76 3.40
N VAL A 261 -7.50 -25.66 2.83
CA VAL A 261 -8.25 -25.71 1.57
C VAL A 261 -7.33 -26.06 0.39
N ALA A 262 -6.09 -25.57 0.42
CA ALA A 262 -5.09 -25.80 -0.61
C ALA A 262 -4.41 -27.18 -0.53
N ASP A 263 -4.64 -27.95 0.54
CA ASP A 263 -3.90 -29.19 0.85
C ASP A 263 -2.37 -28.96 0.92
N VAL A 264 -1.95 -27.85 1.53
CA VAL A 264 -0.52 -27.49 1.68
C VAL A 264 -0.14 -27.45 3.15
N THR A 265 1.03 -27.98 3.48
CA THR A 265 1.59 -27.90 4.82
C THR A 265 2.41 -26.62 4.99
N PRO A 266 2.37 -25.96 6.16
CA PRO A 266 3.26 -24.84 6.42
C PRO A 266 4.73 -25.29 6.34
N PRO A 267 5.65 -24.47 5.79
CA PRO A 267 7.05 -24.83 5.64
C PRO A 267 7.74 -24.91 7.01
N ASP A 268 8.56 -25.93 7.19
CA ASP A 268 9.45 -26.05 8.36
C ASP A 268 10.69 -25.16 8.17
N VAL A 269 10.51 -23.86 8.44
CA VAL A 269 11.56 -22.85 8.32
C VAL A 269 11.71 -22.09 9.63
N ARG A 270 12.95 -21.74 9.96
CA ARG A 270 13.23 -20.94 11.16
C ARG A 270 12.82 -19.48 10.89
N PRO A 271 12.11 -18.84 11.84
CA PRO A 271 11.90 -17.41 11.79
C PRO A 271 13.23 -16.66 11.67
N ILE A 272 13.25 -15.57 10.91
CA ILE A 272 14.38 -14.65 10.92
C ILE A 272 14.43 -14.04 12.33
N ALA A 273 15.50 -14.39 13.06
CA ALA A 273 15.69 -13.88 14.41
C ALA A 273 15.79 -12.35 14.39
N VAL A 274 15.13 -11.71 15.36
CA VAL A 274 15.40 -10.31 15.72
C VAL A 274 16.75 -10.27 16.44
N THR A 275 17.85 -10.44 15.70
CA THR A 275 19.20 -10.47 16.30
C THR A 275 19.91 -9.13 16.09
N ARG A 276 20.21 -8.43 17.20
CA ARG A 276 21.15 -7.28 17.29
C ARG A 276 20.94 -6.16 16.25
N GLY A 277 19.70 -5.73 16.02
CA GLY A 277 19.42 -4.62 15.11
C GLY A 277 18.08 -3.97 15.39
N GLY A 278 17.01 -4.76 15.47
CA GLY A 278 15.63 -4.28 15.51
C GLY A 278 14.83 -4.92 14.39
N THR A 279 13.59 -4.49 14.18
CA THR A 279 12.73 -4.88 13.04
C THR A 279 12.61 -3.74 12.03
N GLY A 280 11.81 -3.90 10.97
CA GLY A 280 11.50 -2.78 10.07
C GLY A 280 10.81 -1.61 10.79
N ARG A 281 10.06 -1.90 11.86
CA ARG A 281 9.52 -0.87 12.76
C ARG A 281 10.59 -0.03 13.48
N ASP A 282 11.80 -0.55 13.63
CA ASP A 282 12.95 0.16 14.23
C ASP A 282 13.83 0.86 13.18
N GLY A 283 13.41 0.90 11.91
CA GLY A 283 14.23 1.40 10.80
C GLY A 283 15.31 0.43 10.32
N MET A 284 15.23 -0.84 10.73
CA MET A 284 16.24 -1.87 10.47
C MET A 284 15.78 -2.77 9.32
N HIS A 285 16.02 -2.26 8.12
CA HIS A 285 15.53 -2.84 6.88
C HIS A 285 16.58 -3.71 6.19
N THR A 286 16.13 -4.48 5.21
CA THR A 286 17.01 -5.18 4.26
C THR A 286 17.61 -4.19 3.26
N GLU A 287 18.64 -4.61 2.52
CA GLU A 287 19.17 -3.81 1.41
C GLU A 287 18.14 -3.54 0.30
N ALA A 288 17.03 -4.29 0.27
CA ALA A 288 16.03 -4.15 -0.78
C ALA A 288 15.28 -2.81 -0.68
N LEU A 289 15.07 -2.29 0.53
CA LEU A 289 14.36 -1.02 0.73
C LEU A 289 15.15 0.15 0.17
N SER A 290 16.44 0.29 0.50
CA SER A 290 17.25 1.42 0.05
C SER A 290 17.36 1.48 -1.48
N ARG A 291 17.44 0.33 -2.15
CA ARG A 291 17.44 0.25 -3.62
C ARG A 291 16.10 0.68 -4.21
N MET A 292 14.98 0.27 -3.61
CA MET A 292 13.64 0.67 -4.04
C MET A 292 13.42 2.18 -3.85
N LEU A 293 13.81 2.72 -2.69
CA LEU A 293 13.69 4.16 -2.39
C LEU A 293 14.54 5.00 -3.35
N ALA A 294 15.73 4.53 -3.74
CA ALA A 294 16.56 5.23 -4.71
C ALA A 294 15.83 5.44 -6.05
N GLU A 295 15.01 4.49 -6.50
CA GLU A 295 14.17 4.63 -7.70
C GLU A 295 12.93 5.51 -7.42
N MET A 296 12.20 5.23 -6.33
CA MET A 296 10.96 5.91 -5.96
C MET A 296 11.17 7.43 -5.74
N GLN A 297 12.32 7.83 -5.18
CA GLN A 297 12.56 9.18 -4.69
C GLN A 297 13.40 10.06 -5.65
N VAL A 298 13.93 9.49 -6.74
CA VAL A 298 14.97 10.16 -7.56
C VAL A 298 14.53 11.51 -8.11
N VAL A 299 13.31 11.62 -8.64
CA VAL A 299 12.81 12.85 -9.27
C VAL A 299 12.52 13.90 -8.21
N ALA A 300 11.85 13.53 -7.13
CA ALA A 300 11.52 14.43 -6.02
C ALA A 300 12.79 15.02 -5.37
N ARG A 301 13.79 14.17 -5.11
CA ARG A 301 15.07 14.61 -4.52
C ARG A 301 15.88 15.48 -5.47
N ALA A 302 15.81 15.26 -6.78
CA ALA A 302 16.45 16.12 -7.77
C ALA A 302 15.78 17.50 -7.89
N HIS A 303 14.48 17.58 -7.61
CA HIS A 303 13.66 18.78 -7.75
C HIS A 303 12.86 19.10 -6.48
N PRO A 304 13.52 19.48 -5.36
CA PRO A 304 12.85 19.73 -4.08
C PRO A 304 11.94 20.97 -4.06
N MET A 305 11.89 21.73 -5.16
CA MET A 305 11.00 22.88 -5.37
C MET A 305 9.93 22.60 -6.43
N GLY A 306 9.84 21.37 -6.92
CA GLY A 306 8.86 20.97 -7.94
C GLY A 306 7.44 20.91 -7.36
N GLN A 307 6.45 21.20 -8.22
CA GLN A 307 5.03 21.01 -7.95
C GLN A 307 4.44 20.22 -9.13
N TRP A 308 3.64 19.19 -8.82
CA TRP A 308 3.14 18.20 -9.77
C TRP A 308 1.63 18.01 -9.62
#